data_AF-A0A2D0JJW9-F1
#
_entry.id   AF-A0A2D0JJW9-F1
#
_cell.length_a   1.000
_cell.length_b   1.000
_cell.length_c   1.000
_cell.angle_alpha   90.00
_cell.angle_beta   90.00
_cell.angle_gamma   90.00
#
_symmetry.space_group_name_H-M   'P 1'
#
loop_
_entity.id
_entity.type
_entity.pdbx_description
1 polymer ?
#
loop_
_entity_poly.entity_id
_entity_poly.type
_entity_poly.pdbx_seq_one_letter_code
_entity_poly.pdbx_strand_id
1 'polypeptide(L)' 'MNTNVHILIGRAVCQLLAKNTPIYETTIADAIAEIFNSEYSGTYDADRAATLNAALKLLTNNSSTGL' A
#
# COMPACT_ATOMS: atom_id res chain seq x y z
N MET A 1 2.82 -7.36 -14.65
CA MET A 1 2.85 -6.22 -13.70
C MET A 1 1.50 -6.18 -13.02
N ASN A 2 1.41 -6.34 -11.70
CA ASN A 2 0.12 -6.49 -11.00
C ASN A 2 -0.55 -5.11 -10.83
N THR A 3 -1.58 -4.83 -11.66
CA THR A 3 -2.31 -3.55 -11.69
C THR A 3 -2.93 -3.22 -10.33
N ASN A 4 -3.38 -4.23 -9.58
CA ASN A 4 -4.02 -4.04 -8.28
C ASN A 4 -3.06 -3.47 -7.22
N VAL A 5 -1.76 -3.79 -7.34
CA VAL A 5 -0.72 -3.28 -6.44
C VAL A 5 -0.51 -1.77 -6.62
N HIS A 6 -0.42 -1.31 -7.87
CA HIS A 6 -0.23 0.12 -8.17
C HIS A 6 -1.48 0.93 -7.83
N ILE A 7 -2.68 0.35 -8.03
CA ILE A 7 -3.94 0.97 -7.61
C ILE A 7 -3.97 1.17 -6.09
N LEU A 8 -3.56 0.16 -5.31
CA LEU A 8 -3.55 0.24 -3.84
C LEU A 8 -2.58 1.31 -3.34
N ILE A 9 -1.36 1.37 -3.90
CA ILE A 9 -0.37 2.41 -3.57
C ILE A 9 -0.90 3.80 -3.96
N GLY A 10 -1.46 3.95 -5.15
CA GLY A 10 -2.02 5.23 -5.60
C GLY A 10 -3.16 5.73 -4.71
N ARG A 11 -4.04 4.84 -4.24
CA ARG A 11 -5.11 5.18 -3.30
C ARG A 11 -4.57 5.63 -1.94
N ALA A 12 -3.54 4.95 -1.42
CA ALA A 12 -2.89 5.34 -0.18
C ALA A 12 -2.27 6.74 -0.29
N VAL A 13 -1.58 7.04 -1.39
CA VAL A 13 -1.01 8.38 -1.64
C VAL A 13 -2.11 9.45 -1.74
N CYS A 14 -3.21 9.18 -2.44
CA CYS A 14 -4.35 10.10 -2.51
C CYS A 14 -4.98 10.37 -1.12
N GLN A 15 -5.08 9.36 -0.26
CA GLN A 15 -5.57 9.53 1.11
C GLN A 15 -4.64 10.42 1.95
N LEU A 16 -3.32 10.22 1.84
CA LEU A 16 -2.34 11.04 2.55
C LEU A 16 -2.38 12.50 2.08
N LEU A 17 -2.48 12.72 0.76
CA LEU A 17 -2.65 14.06 0.18
C LEU A 17 -3.92 14.75 0.69
N ALA A 18 -5.05 14.03 0.72
CA ALA A 18 -6.31 14.57 1.22
C ALA A 18 -6.24 14.92 2.72
N LYS A 19 -5.47 14.16 3.51
CA LYS A 19 -5.22 14.41 4.94
C LYS A 19 -4.08 15.43 5.17
N ASN A 20 -3.49 16.01 4.12
CA ASN A 20 -2.29 16.85 4.18
C ASN A 20 -1.14 16.24 5.01
N THR A 21 -1.05 14.90 4.97
CA THR A 21 -0.04 14.13 5.69
C THR A 21 1.21 14.02 4.81
N PRO A 22 2.44 14.20 5.36
CA PRO A 22 3.63 14.08 4.54
C PRO A 22 3.76 12.66 3.97
N ILE A 23 4.31 12.57 2.76
CA ILE A 23 4.40 11.32 2.00
C ILE A 23 5.82 10.77 2.09
N TYR A 24 5.99 9.75 2.90
CA TYR A 24 7.20 8.94 3.00
C TYR A 24 6.85 7.45 3.11
N GLU A 25 7.83 6.57 2.91
CA GLU A 25 7.63 5.12 2.79
C GLU A 25 6.74 4.53 3.91
N THR A 26 7.00 4.91 5.16
CA THR A 26 6.22 4.41 6.32
C THR A 26 4.77 4.90 6.33
N THR A 27 4.50 6.17 6.03
CA THR A 27 3.11 6.67 5.91
C THR A 27 2.33 6.00 4.79
N ILE A 28 2.99 5.65 3.68
CA ILE A 28 2.33 4.94 2.58
C ILE A 28 2.01 3.51 3.03
N ALA A 29 2.94 2.82 3.70
CA ALA A 29 2.71 1.48 4.23
C ALA A 29 1.55 1.45 5.24
N ASP A 30 1.49 2.41 6.15
CA ASP A 30 0.42 2.55 7.14
C ASP A 30 -0.93 2.79 6.46
N ALA A 31 -1.00 3.70 5.49
CA ALA A 31 -2.22 3.98 4.74
C ALA A 31 -2.68 2.77 3.89
N ILE A 32 -1.75 2.01 3.30
CA ILE A 32 -2.06 0.76 2.60
C ILE A 32 -2.67 -0.27 3.57
N ALA A 33 -2.10 -0.42 4.76
CA ALA A 33 -2.64 -1.31 5.79
C ALA A 33 -4.02 -0.86 6.28
N GLU A 34 -4.25 0.45 6.42
CA GLU A 34 -5.56 1.04 6.77
C GLU A 34 -6.61 0.72 5.70
N ILE A 35 -6.29 0.94 4.42
CA ILE A 35 -7.18 0.61 3.29
C ILE A 35 -7.48 -0.88 3.26
N PHE A 36 -6.44 -1.71 3.40
CA PHE A 36 -6.59 -3.16 3.38
C PHE A 36 -7.51 -3.64 4.52
N ASN A 37 -7.26 -3.18 5.74
CA ASN A 37 -8.06 -3.55 6.92
C ASN A 37 -9.51 -3.04 6.82
N SER A 38 -9.71 -1.82 6.30
CA SER A 38 -11.05 -1.27 6.09
C SER A 38 -11.87 -2.05 5.06
N GLU A 39 -11.20 -2.68 4.10
CA GLU A 39 -11.84 -3.49 3.06
C GLU A 39 -11.86 -4.98 3.38
N TYR A 40 -11.21 -5.38 4.48
CA TYR A 40 -11.15 -6.75 4.92
C TYR A 40 -12.44 -7.11 5.67
N SER A 41 -13.25 -7.99 5.07
CA SER A 41 -14.55 -8.42 5.61
C SER A 41 -14.46 -9.51 6.68
N GLY A 42 -13.27 -9.78 7.23
CA GLY A 42 -13.04 -10.84 8.22
C GLY A 42 -12.80 -12.24 7.64
N THR A 43 -13.02 -12.43 6.33
CA THR A 43 -12.72 -13.68 5.61
C THR A 43 -11.36 -13.59 4.91
N TYR A 44 -10.53 -14.62 5.10
CA TYR A 44 -9.22 -14.68 4.46
C TYR A 44 -9.35 -14.72 2.93
N ASP A 45 -8.76 -13.72 2.27
CA ASP A 45 -8.70 -13.59 0.81
C ASP A 45 -7.21 -13.62 0.40
N ALA A 46 -6.80 -14.74 -0.21
CA ALA A 46 -5.42 -14.99 -0.58
C ALA A 46 -4.90 -14.01 -1.65
N ASP A 47 -5.75 -13.59 -2.58
CA ASP A 47 -5.38 -12.67 -3.67
C ASP A 47 -5.19 -11.24 -3.14
N ARG A 48 -6.02 -10.82 -2.18
CA ARG A 48 -5.85 -9.53 -1.52
C ARG A 48 -4.62 -9.53 -0.61
N ALA A 49 -4.39 -10.59 0.15
CA ALA A 49 -3.18 -10.74 0.96
C ALA A 49 -1.90 -10.72 0.10
N ALA A 50 -1.92 -11.38 -1.07
CA ALA A 50 -0.83 -11.33 -2.04
C ALA A 50 -0.62 -9.91 -2.60
N THR A 51 -1.70 -9.17 -2.87
CA THR A 51 -1.66 -7.77 -3.34
C THR A 51 -1.05 -6.85 -2.29
N LEU A 52 -1.43 -6.99 -1.01
CA LEU A 52 -0.84 -6.26 0.11
C LEU A 52 0.67 -6.54 0.23
N ASN A 53 1.05 -7.81 0.24
CA ASN A 53 2.44 -8.21 0.38
C ASN A 53 3.30 -7.72 -0.80
N ALA A 54 2.76 -7.75 -2.03
CA ALA A 54 3.43 -7.20 -3.20
C ALA A 54 3.57 -5.67 -3.13
N ALA A 55 2.56 -4.96 -2.62
CA ALA A 55 2.64 -3.51 -2.42
C ALA A 55 3.71 -3.13 -1.40
N LEU A 56 3.74 -3.79 -0.25
CA LEU A 56 4.76 -3.58 0.78
C LEU A 56 6.16 -3.91 0.26
N LYS A 57 6.32 -5.01 -0.48
CA LYS A 57 7.60 -5.37 -1.12
C LYS A 57 8.07 -4.34 -2.14
N LEU A 58 7.19 -3.72 -2.92
CA LEU A 58 7.60 -2.67 -3.85
C LEU A 58 8.08 -1.42 -3.13
N LEU A 59 7.44 -1.07 -2.01
CA LEU A 59 7.87 0.04 -1.18
C LEU A 59 9.27 -0.22 -0.59
N THR A 60 9.52 -1.43 -0.07
CA THR A 60 10.82 -1.79 0.55
C THR A 60 11.93 -2.14 -0.44
N ASN A 61 11.62 -2.67 -1.62
CA ASN A 61 12.64 -3.00 -2.64
C ASN A 61 13.02 -1.82 -3.53
N ASN A 62 12.24 -0.75 -3.59
CA ASN A 62 12.69 0.49 -4.24
C ASN A 62 13.58 1.33 -3.30
N SER A 63 13.59 1.05 -1.99
CA SER A 63 14.52 1.64 -1.03
C SER A 63 15.97 1.13 -1.21
N SER A 64 16.18 0.03 -1.95
CA SER A 64 17.51 -0.53 -2.26
C SER A 64 18.11 -0.04 -3.59
N THR A 65 17.43 0.85 -4.32
CA THR A 65 18.08 1.76 -5.27
C THR A 65 18.23 3.14 -4.63
N GLY A 66 18.86 3.18 -3.46
CA GLY A 66 19.45 4.41 -2.94
C GLY A 66 20.74 4.70 -3.71
N LEU A 67 20.81 5.90 -4.30
CA LEU A 67 22.01 6.70 -4.62
C LEU A 67 23.22 5.99 -5.24
#